data_AF-A0A8J6T700-F1
#
_entry.id   AF-A0A8J6T700-F1
#
_cell.length_a   1.000
_cell.length_b   1.000
_cell.length_c   1.000
_cell.angle_alpha   90.00
_cell.angle_beta   90.00
_cell.angle_gamma   90.00
#
_symmetry.space_group_name_H-M   'P 1'
#
loop_
_entity.id
_entity.type
_entity.pdbx_description
1 polymer ?
#
loop_
_entity_poly.entity_id
_entity_poly.type
_entity_poly.pdbx_seq_one_letter_code
_entity_poly.pdbx_strand_id
1 'polypeptide(L)'
;MSQITIQCRLVADEVTRQFLWTLMAGRNTPLINELIEQLSQHEEFEAWRRKGKVSSSVVTQLCKSLKTDSRFSGQPARLYVSAEHTADYIFKSWLAIQKQLQQRLDGKLRWLEMLKSDEELAQESEVDIAEIRDRASAILAQFQPSTSSDKSIQKQSKKGKKSRKADSSDPSLASQLFDRYRDSKCLLEQCAIAYLLKNGSKIPDQDENPQKFTQRRRKVEIQAKRLQDQIESRIPHGRDLTGQSWLNTLEIATQTVPQDNTEAKRWQDRLLTDPTSLPFPLVFETNEDLVWQKNVQGRLCVRFNGLSDYTFKVYCDQRQLHWFKRFLTDQKTKKAGKNQHSSGLFTLRSARLAWQQGEGKGNPWDLHRLTLYCTVDTRLWSAEGTEQVRQEKAAEVAQKITQMENKGDLLKTQQAYVKRLSSTLARINTPFDRPSKPLYCGQPQVIVGLSIGLEKPATIAVWDAATNQVLANYGIRQLLGKDYRLLTRRRSEQQKTAHQRHKAQKQSAPNQFGESELGQHVDRLLAKSIVAIAKSYKSGSIAIPKLGTIREIVEAEIKAKAEQKCPGYVEGQQKYAKQYRASVHRWSYGRLIDSIRSQAIKLGIAIEEAKQPLAGKLEEKARDVAIAAYQARSN
;
A
#
# COMPACT_ATOMS: atom_id res chain seq x y z
N MET A 1 -2.19 1.91 11.27
CA MET A 1 -3.63 2.16 11.06
C MET A 1 -4.38 1.79 12.32
N SER A 2 -5.16 2.71 12.92
CA SER A 2 -6.02 2.43 14.09
C SER A 2 -7.34 1.75 13.72
N GLN A 3 -7.62 1.66 12.41
CA GLN A 3 -8.84 1.05 11.89
C GLN A 3 -8.64 -0.44 11.61
N ILE A 4 -9.62 -1.24 12.00
CA ILE A 4 -9.68 -2.68 11.73
C ILE A 4 -10.98 -3.02 11.01
N THR A 5 -10.97 -4.09 10.22
CA THR A 5 -12.18 -4.66 9.64
C THR A 5 -12.59 -5.89 10.45
N ILE A 6 -13.83 -5.89 10.95
CA ILE A 6 -14.47 -7.06 11.56
C ILE A 6 -15.56 -7.59 10.62
N GLN A 7 -15.97 -8.84 10.80
CA GLN A 7 -16.95 -9.46 9.90
C GLN A 7 -17.94 -10.34 10.66
N CYS A 8 -19.20 -10.32 10.23
CA CYS A 8 -20.20 -11.23 10.78
C CYS A 8 -21.10 -11.79 9.69
N ARG A 9 -21.64 -12.98 9.94
CA ARG A 9 -22.67 -13.56 9.10
C ARG A 9 -23.99 -12.88 9.40
N LEU A 10 -24.73 -12.55 8.36
CA LEU A 10 -26.11 -12.08 8.46
C LEU A 10 -27.06 -13.21 8.09
N VAL A 11 -28.15 -13.32 8.85
CA VAL A 11 -29.22 -14.29 8.61
C VAL A 11 -30.53 -13.53 8.49
N ALA A 12 -31.22 -13.74 7.37
CA ALA A 12 -32.58 -13.28 7.12
C ALA A 12 -33.41 -14.45 6.58
N ASP A 13 -34.72 -14.29 6.52
CA ASP A 13 -35.63 -15.20 5.84
C ASP A 13 -35.34 -15.29 4.33
N GLU A 14 -35.83 -16.34 3.69
CA GLU A 14 -35.54 -16.65 2.30
C GLU A 14 -35.99 -15.54 1.34
N VAL A 15 -37.19 -14.99 1.54
CA VAL A 15 -37.74 -13.89 0.73
C VAL A 15 -36.79 -12.68 0.74
N THR A 16 -36.31 -12.29 1.91
CA THR A 16 -35.32 -11.21 2.04
C THR A 16 -34.00 -11.54 1.34
N ARG A 17 -33.50 -12.78 1.47
CA ARG A 17 -32.24 -13.20 0.83
C ARG A 17 -32.36 -13.19 -0.69
N GLN A 18 -33.46 -13.71 -1.23
CA GLN A 18 -33.75 -13.73 -2.65
C GLN A 18 -33.89 -12.30 -3.19
N PHE A 19 -34.68 -11.45 -2.52
CA PHE A 19 -34.82 -10.04 -2.90
C PHE A 19 -33.46 -9.33 -2.95
N LEU A 20 -32.65 -9.49 -1.90
CA LEU A 20 -31.33 -8.87 -1.84
C LEU A 20 -30.39 -9.39 -2.93
N TRP A 21 -30.42 -10.69 -3.22
CA TRP A 21 -29.65 -11.27 -4.32
C TRP A 21 -30.06 -10.67 -5.66
N THR A 22 -31.36 -10.65 -5.97
CA THR A 22 -31.89 -10.07 -7.21
C THR A 22 -31.51 -8.60 -7.35
N LEU A 23 -31.56 -7.83 -6.25
CA LEU A 23 -31.18 -6.43 -6.25
C LEU A 23 -29.67 -6.24 -6.50
N MET A 24 -28.82 -7.03 -5.84
CA MET A 24 -27.35 -6.91 -5.97
C MET A 24 -26.82 -7.47 -7.29
N ALA A 25 -27.29 -8.65 -7.70
CA ALA A 25 -26.83 -9.35 -8.90
C ALA A 25 -27.56 -8.90 -10.16
N GLY A 26 -28.88 -8.69 -10.08
CA GLY A 26 -29.70 -8.37 -11.25
C GLY A 26 -29.76 -6.87 -11.60
N ARG A 27 -29.52 -5.96 -10.64
CA ARG A 27 -29.60 -4.51 -10.91
C ARG A 27 -28.31 -3.75 -10.59
N ASN A 28 -27.81 -3.87 -9.36
CA ASN A 28 -26.67 -3.06 -8.91
C ASN A 28 -25.35 -3.45 -9.58
N THR A 29 -25.07 -4.75 -9.77
CA THR A 29 -23.86 -5.21 -10.46
C THR A 29 -23.85 -4.82 -11.94
N PRO A 30 -24.94 -5.02 -12.71
CA PRO A 30 -25.06 -4.50 -14.07
C PRO A 30 -24.87 -2.98 -14.17
N LEU A 31 -25.43 -2.20 -13.24
CA LEU A 31 -25.21 -0.75 -13.18
C LEU A 31 -23.72 -0.41 -12.99
N ILE A 32 -23.01 -1.11 -12.11
CA ILE A 32 -21.57 -0.90 -11.91
C ILE A 32 -20.78 -1.29 -13.16
N ASN A 33 -21.14 -2.38 -13.84
CA ASN A 33 -20.50 -2.79 -15.09
C ASN A 33 -20.64 -1.72 -16.17
N GLU A 34 -21.86 -1.19 -16.35
CA GLU A 34 -22.16 -0.11 -17.30
C GLU A 34 -21.38 1.17 -16.95
N LEU A 35 -21.30 1.54 -15.67
CA LEU A 35 -20.48 2.68 -15.23
C LEU A 35 -18.99 2.47 -15.55
N ILE A 36 -18.48 1.26 -15.38
CA ILE A 36 -17.09 0.94 -15.70
C ILE A 36 -16.83 1.09 -17.20
N GLU A 37 -17.74 0.59 -18.02
CA GLU A 37 -17.67 0.68 -19.47
C GLU A 37 -17.72 2.13 -19.96
N GLN A 38 -18.71 2.92 -19.53
CA GLN A 38 -18.83 4.33 -19.92
C GLN A 38 -17.64 5.17 -19.46
N LEU A 39 -17.09 4.90 -18.27
CA LEU A 39 -15.88 5.59 -17.80
C LEU A 39 -14.66 5.26 -18.67
N SER A 40 -14.57 4.05 -19.19
CA SER A 40 -13.47 3.63 -20.07
C SER A 40 -13.57 4.22 -21.48
N GLN A 41 -14.78 4.55 -21.94
CA GLN A 41 -15.06 5.13 -23.25
C GLN A 41 -15.12 6.66 -23.23
N HIS A 42 -14.97 7.29 -22.06
CA HIS A 42 -15.08 8.74 -21.92
C HIS A 42 -13.94 9.48 -22.62
N GLU A 43 -14.23 10.62 -23.26
CA GLU A 43 -13.25 11.41 -24.03
C GLU A 43 -12.02 11.82 -23.19
N GLU A 44 -12.23 12.24 -21.95
CA GLU A 44 -11.15 12.59 -21.02
C GLU A 44 -10.39 11.40 -20.40
N PHE A 45 -10.73 10.15 -20.74
CA PHE A 45 -10.16 8.96 -20.09
C PHE A 45 -8.63 8.94 -20.13
N GLU A 46 -8.05 9.26 -21.30
CA GLU A 46 -6.61 9.36 -21.49
C GLU A 46 -5.96 10.46 -20.64
N ALA A 47 -6.64 11.60 -20.47
CA ALA A 47 -6.18 12.67 -19.60
C ALA A 47 -6.20 12.24 -18.13
N TRP A 48 -7.21 11.50 -17.70
CA TRP A 48 -7.28 10.94 -16.34
C TRP A 48 -6.21 9.88 -16.11
N ARG A 49 -5.93 9.03 -17.11
CA ARG A 49 -4.84 8.04 -17.08
C ARG A 49 -3.48 8.70 -16.80
N ARG A 50 -3.18 9.80 -17.49
CA ARG A 50 -1.94 10.58 -17.27
C ARG A 50 -1.91 11.29 -15.92
N LYS A 51 -3.03 11.89 -15.49
CA LYS A 51 -3.12 12.62 -14.20
C LYS A 51 -3.14 11.67 -12.98
N GLY A 52 -3.64 10.44 -13.18
CA GLY A 52 -3.86 9.41 -12.18
C GLY A 52 -5.11 9.63 -11.32
N LYS A 53 -6.08 10.44 -11.76
CA LYS A 53 -7.31 10.76 -11.02
C LYS A 53 -8.47 11.06 -11.98
N VAL A 54 -9.66 10.56 -11.65
CA VAL A 54 -10.95 10.98 -12.24
C VAL A 54 -11.50 12.17 -11.45
N SER A 55 -12.25 13.05 -12.11
CA SER A 55 -13.04 14.06 -11.41
C SER A 55 -14.18 13.40 -10.63
N SER A 56 -14.36 13.78 -9.37
CA SER A 56 -15.37 13.19 -8.48
C SER A 56 -16.81 13.41 -8.95
N SER A 57 -17.06 14.39 -9.84
CA SER A 57 -18.41 14.69 -10.34
C SER A 57 -18.83 13.79 -11.51
N VAL A 58 -17.88 13.23 -12.25
CA VAL A 58 -18.14 12.51 -13.52
C VAL A 58 -18.91 11.24 -13.27
N VAL A 59 -18.47 10.42 -12.31
CA VAL A 59 -19.14 9.15 -11.96
C VAL A 59 -20.59 9.40 -11.54
N THR A 60 -20.82 10.45 -10.74
CA THR A 60 -22.17 10.85 -10.32
C THR A 60 -23.02 11.36 -11.49
N GLN A 61 -22.45 12.04 -12.48
CA GLN A 61 -23.16 12.47 -13.69
C GLN A 61 -23.57 11.28 -14.56
N LEU A 62 -22.65 10.34 -14.82
CA LEU A 62 -22.94 9.11 -15.55
C LEU A 62 -23.97 8.24 -14.81
N CYS A 63 -23.87 8.14 -13.49
CA CYS A 63 -24.88 7.39 -12.72
C CYS A 63 -26.27 8.07 -12.78
N LYS A 64 -26.33 9.40 -12.83
CA LYS A 64 -27.60 10.12 -12.97
C LYS A 64 -28.29 9.85 -14.31
N SER A 65 -27.56 9.81 -15.42
CA SER A 65 -28.15 9.46 -16.73
C SER A 65 -28.65 8.02 -16.76
N LEU A 66 -27.95 7.10 -16.09
CA LEU A 66 -28.36 5.69 -16.01
C LEU A 66 -29.58 5.44 -15.11
N LYS A 67 -29.97 6.37 -14.23
CA LYS A 67 -31.15 6.20 -13.36
C LYS A 67 -32.47 6.13 -14.12
N THR A 68 -32.53 6.76 -15.30
CA THR A 68 -33.74 6.79 -16.13
C THR A 68 -33.91 5.53 -16.98
N ASP A 69 -32.85 4.73 -17.13
CA ASP A 69 -32.91 3.46 -17.85
C ASP A 69 -33.80 2.46 -17.10
N SER A 70 -34.72 1.81 -17.81
CA SER A 70 -35.62 0.80 -17.25
C SER A 70 -34.86 -0.38 -16.62
N ARG A 71 -33.65 -0.69 -17.11
CA ARG A 71 -32.77 -1.74 -16.56
C ARG A 71 -32.34 -1.44 -15.12
N PHE A 72 -32.17 -0.16 -14.79
CA PHE A 72 -31.61 0.27 -13.51
C PHE A 72 -32.60 1.05 -12.64
N SER A 73 -33.81 1.34 -13.13
CA SER A 73 -34.80 2.13 -12.40
C SER A 73 -35.39 1.37 -11.18
N GLY A 74 -35.99 2.13 -10.26
CA GLY A 74 -36.67 1.58 -9.09
C GLY A 74 -35.77 0.96 -8.01
N GLN A 75 -34.45 1.20 -8.06
CA GLN A 75 -33.55 0.80 -6.99
C GLN A 75 -33.56 1.83 -5.86
N PRO A 76 -33.29 1.45 -4.60
CA PRO A 76 -33.16 2.41 -3.52
C PRO A 76 -32.05 3.42 -3.79
N ALA A 77 -32.28 4.70 -3.46
CA ALA A 77 -31.34 5.79 -3.71
C ALA A 77 -29.90 5.49 -3.23
N ARG A 78 -29.78 4.74 -2.12
CA ARG A 78 -28.49 4.39 -1.50
C ARG A 78 -27.67 3.40 -2.31
N LEU A 79 -28.31 2.58 -3.16
CA LEU A 79 -27.61 1.63 -4.02
C LEU A 79 -26.93 2.32 -5.20
N TYR A 80 -27.55 3.36 -5.79
CA TYR A 80 -26.87 4.18 -6.80
C TYR A 80 -25.59 4.81 -6.23
N VAL A 81 -25.66 5.35 -5.00
CA VAL A 81 -24.49 5.90 -4.31
C VAL A 81 -23.43 4.82 -4.07
N SER A 82 -23.84 3.61 -3.66
CA SER A 82 -22.92 2.47 -3.56
C SER A 82 -22.27 2.10 -4.89
N ALA A 83 -23.00 2.15 -6.00
CA ALA A 83 -22.47 1.88 -7.34
C ALA A 83 -21.46 2.94 -7.76
N GLU A 84 -21.78 4.23 -7.56
CA GLU A 84 -20.87 5.36 -7.78
C GLU A 84 -19.55 5.16 -7.01
N HIS A 85 -19.62 4.87 -5.72
CA HIS A 85 -18.41 4.64 -4.90
C HIS A 85 -17.62 3.41 -5.33
N THR A 86 -18.29 2.35 -5.78
CA THR A 86 -17.61 1.14 -6.24
C THR A 86 -16.82 1.41 -7.51
N ALA A 87 -17.44 2.09 -8.50
CA ALA A 87 -16.76 2.50 -9.73
C ALA A 87 -15.61 3.48 -9.44
N ASP A 88 -15.83 4.51 -8.62
CA ASP A 88 -14.80 5.47 -8.24
C ASP A 88 -13.60 4.78 -7.57
N TYR A 89 -13.85 3.86 -6.63
CA TYR A 89 -12.77 3.12 -5.96
C TYR A 89 -11.95 2.26 -6.93
N ILE A 90 -12.61 1.58 -7.88
CA ILE A 90 -11.95 0.77 -8.91
C ILE A 90 -11.01 1.64 -9.77
N PHE A 91 -11.51 2.75 -10.32
CA PHE A 91 -10.68 3.63 -11.14
C PHE A 91 -9.63 4.36 -10.34
N LYS A 92 -9.91 4.79 -9.11
CA LYS A 92 -8.91 5.42 -8.24
C LYS A 92 -7.72 4.50 -7.97
N SER A 93 -7.98 3.22 -7.68
CA SER A 93 -6.92 2.23 -7.50
C SER A 93 -6.16 1.97 -8.80
N TRP A 94 -6.88 1.78 -9.90
CA TRP A 94 -6.27 1.48 -11.21
C TRP A 94 -5.43 2.64 -11.75
N LEU A 95 -5.96 3.87 -11.71
CA LEU A 95 -5.27 5.08 -12.17
C LEU A 95 -4.01 5.39 -11.36
N ALA A 96 -4.00 5.10 -10.07
CA ALA A 96 -2.81 5.23 -9.24
C ALA A 96 -1.68 4.29 -9.73
N ILE A 97 -2.03 3.05 -10.09
CA ILE A 97 -1.09 2.07 -10.66
C ILE A 97 -0.63 2.55 -12.04
N GLN A 98 -1.55 2.99 -12.91
CA GLN A 98 -1.22 3.49 -14.24
C GLN A 98 -0.28 4.69 -14.20
N LYS A 99 -0.53 5.66 -13.31
CA LYS A 99 0.38 6.79 -13.10
C LYS A 99 1.78 6.33 -12.69
N GLN A 100 1.88 5.34 -11.80
CA GLN A 100 3.18 4.80 -11.39
C GLN A 100 3.88 4.07 -12.54
N LEU A 101 3.15 3.30 -13.35
CA LEU A 101 3.69 2.65 -14.54
C LEU A 101 4.16 3.68 -15.58
N GLN A 102 3.37 4.72 -15.84
CA GLN A 102 3.73 5.82 -16.74
C GLN A 102 4.99 6.53 -16.27
N GLN A 103 5.09 6.88 -14.99
CA GLN A 103 6.30 7.49 -14.42
C GLN A 103 7.54 6.59 -14.59
N ARG A 104 7.37 5.27 -14.45
CA ARG A 104 8.45 4.30 -14.68
C ARG A 104 8.81 4.19 -16.16
N LEU A 105 7.83 4.24 -17.06
CA LEU A 105 8.06 4.25 -18.50
C LEU A 105 8.80 5.53 -18.91
N ASP A 106 8.32 6.70 -18.49
CA ASP A 106 8.94 8.00 -18.77
C ASP A 106 10.39 8.02 -18.28
N GLY A 107 10.66 7.52 -17.07
CA GLY A 107 12.02 7.39 -16.54
C GLY A 107 12.91 6.43 -17.35
N LYS A 108 12.33 5.37 -17.93
CA LYS A 108 13.06 4.42 -18.79
C LYS A 108 13.30 4.98 -20.19
N LEU A 109 12.36 5.70 -20.76
CA LEU A 109 12.50 6.38 -22.04
C LEU A 109 13.55 7.47 -21.97
N ARG A 110 13.51 8.32 -20.93
CA ARG A 110 14.58 9.30 -20.67
C ARG A 110 15.94 8.64 -20.49
N TRP A 111 15.98 7.49 -19.79
CA TRP A 111 17.22 6.74 -19.67
C TRP A 111 17.73 6.20 -21.02
N LEU A 112 16.84 5.70 -21.89
CA LEU A 112 17.21 5.26 -23.24
C LEU A 112 17.72 6.39 -24.12
N GLU A 113 17.11 7.57 -24.01
CA GLU A 113 17.50 8.78 -24.74
C GLU A 113 18.93 9.21 -24.39
N MET A 114 19.30 9.13 -23.11
CA MET A 114 20.65 9.46 -22.63
C MET A 114 21.67 8.32 -22.79
N LEU A 115 21.22 7.07 -22.92
CA LEU A 115 22.10 5.90 -22.96
C LEU A 115 22.68 5.72 -24.36
N LYS A 116 23.72 6.51 -24.65
CA LYS A 116 24.47 6.50 -25.92
C LYS A 116 25.82 5.79 -25.80
N SER A 117 26.29 5.17 -26.88
CA SER A 117 27.62 4.55 -26.93
C SER A 117 28.72 5.63 -26.88
N ASP A 118 29.95 5.23 -26.58
CA ASP A 118 31.10 6.14 -26.62
C ASP A 118 31.26 6.77 -28.02
N GLU A 119 31.02 6.00 -29.09
CA GLU A 119 31.01 6.48 -30.48
C GLU A 119 29.86 7.48 -30.75
N GLU A 120 28.65 7.19 -30.28
CA GLU A 120 27.48 8.07 -30.45
C GLU A 120 27.66 9.39 -29.68
N LEU A 121 28.28 9.35 -28.49
CA LEU A 121 28.57 10.55 -27.70
C LEU A 121 29.64 11.42 -28.38
N ALA A 122 30.72 10.81 -28.89
CA ALA A 122 31.77 11.53 -29.61
C ALA A 122 31.26 12.17 -30.90
N GLN A 123 30.39 11.47 -31.64
CA GLN A 123 29.73 12.01 -32.84
C GLN A 123 28.80 13.18 -32.52
N GLU A 124 28.04 13.11 -31.42
CA GLU A 124 27.08 14.16 -31.06
C GLU A 124 27.74 15.42 -30.49
N SER A 125 28.89 15.30 -29.83
CA SER A 125 29.66 16.45 -29.36
C SER A 125 30.68 16.97 -30.38
N GLU A 126 30.86 16.31 -31.53
CA GLU A 126 31.93 16.58 -32.52
C GLU A 126 33.34 16.61 -31.90
N VAL A 127 33.54 15.83 -30.85
CA VAL A 127 34.69 15.91 -29.94
C VAL A 127 35.12 14.50 -29.55
N ASP A 128 36.42 14.29 -29.36
CA ASP A 128 36.96 12.99 -28.98
C ASP A 128 36.55 12.58 -27.55
N ILE A 129 36.52 11.27 -27.32
CA ILE A 129 36.12 10.66 -26.04
C ILE A 129 37.00 11.15 -24.87
N ALA A 130 38.26 11.49 -25.13
CA ALA A 130 39.21 12.01 -24.15
C ALA A 130 38.72 13.35 -23.55
N GLU A 131 38.25 14.28 -24.39
CA GLU A 131 37.73 15.56 -23.96
C GLU A 131 36.38 15.41 -23.21
N ILE A 132 35.56 14.42 -23.56
CA ILE A 132 34.35 14.06 -22.81
C ILE A 132 34.72 13.55 -21.41
N ARG A 133 35.78 12.72 -21.28
CA ARG A 133 36.30 12.23 -20.00
C ARG A 133 36.85 13.36 -19.14
N ASP A 134 37.57 14.32 -19.73
CA ASP A 134 38.10 15.49 -19.04
C ASP A 134 36.97 16.40 -18.53
N ARG A 135 35.93 16.61 -19.33
CA ARG A 135 34.76 17.37 -18.88
C ARG A 135 33.99 16.61 -17.80
N ALA A 136 33.85 15.29 -17.91
CA ALA A 136 33.23 14.44 -16.89
C ALA A 136 34.00 14.49 -15.56
N SER A 137 35.34 14.52 -15.60
CA SER A 137 36.17 14.64 -14.40
C SER A 137 35.99 16.00 -13.73
N ALA A 138 35.94 17.08 -14.51
CA ALA A 138 35.66 18.43 -14.03
C ALA A 138 34.28 18.53 -13.37
N ILE A 139 33.27 17.85 -13.92
CA ILE A 139 31.92 17.81 -13.34
C ILE A 139 31.93 17.03 -12.02
N LEU A 140 32.60 15.88 -11.94
CA LEU A 140 32.72 15.12 -10.70
C LEU A 140 33.46 15.90 -9.60
N ALA A 141 34.51 16.66 -9.97
CA ALA A 141 35.27 17.50 -9.03
C ALA A 141 34.40 18.59 -8.38
N GLN A 142 33.39 19.11 -9.09
CA GLN A 142 32.44 20.09 -8.55
C GLN A 142 31.46 19.50 -7.52
N PHE A 143 31.31 18.17 -7.49
CA PHE A 143 30.43 17.47 -6.56
C PHE A 143 31.18 16.76 -5.42
N GLN A 144 32.51 16.80 -5.41
CA GLN A 144 33.29 16.33 -4.26
C GLN A 144 33.19 17.35 -3.12
N PRO A 145 32.91 16.92 -1.88
CA PRO A 145 32.95 17.82 -0.73
C PRO A 145 34.39 18.33 -0.57
N SER A 146 34.58 19.64 -0.68
CA SER A 146 35.86 20.29 -0.43
C SER A 146 36.32 19.97 0.99
N THR A 147 37.40 19.22 1.10
CA THR A 147 38.14 19.06 2.34
C THR A 147 39.00 20.31 2.55
N SER A 148 38.66 21.04 3.61
CA SER A 148 39.42 22.09 4.34
C SER A 148 39.80 23.44 3.69
N SER A 149 39.36 24.47 4.45
CA SER A 149 40.04 25.72 4.86
C SER A 149 40.12 26.97 3.96
N ASP A 150 39.36 27.98 4.44
CA ASP A 150 39.71 29.39 4.68
C ASP A 150 39.55 30.50 3.60
N LYS A 151 38.63 31.44 3.94
CA LYS A 151 38.47 32.88 3.55
C LYS A 151 38.19 33.17 2.06
N SER A 152 37.28 34.06 1.62
CA SER A 152 36.61 35.23 2.21
C SER A 152 35.42 35.71 1.33
N ILE A 153 34.34 36.14 1.99
CA ILE A 153 33.32 37.19 1.73
C ILE A 153 33.29 37.91 0.35
N GLN A 154 32.10 37.94 -0.31
CA GLN A 154 31.25 39.12 -0.69
C GLN A 154 30.11 38.70 -1.68
N LYS A 155 28.80 38.69 -1.28
CA LYS A 155 27.73 39.71 -1.55
C LYS A 155 27.60 40.08 -3.06
N GLN A 156 26.51 39.90 -3.82
CA GLN A 156 25.06 40.22 -3.72
C GLN A 156 24.32 39.45 -4.87
N SER A 157 23.06 39.00 -4.80
CA SER A 157 21.85 39.84 -4.96
C SER A 157 20.55 39.00 -4.80
N LYS A 158 19.40 39.69 -4.82
CA LYS A 158 18.12 39.36 -4.18
C LYS A 158 17.08 38.68 -5.10
N LYS A 159 16.23 37.86 -4.47
CA LYS A 159 14.76 37.64 -4.64
C LYS A 159 14.24 36.80 -5.83
N GLY A 160 13.69 35.64 -5.46
CA GLY A 160 12.64 34.92 -6.20
C GLY A 160 12.06 33.77 -5.36
N LYS A 161 11.18 34.07 -4.41
CA LYS A 161 10.62 33.13 -3.42
C LYS A 161 9.48 32.30 -4.04
N LYS A 162 9.67 30.98 -4.21
CA LYS A 162 8.57 30.00 -4.24
C LYS A 162 8.99 28.76 -3.43
N SER A 163 8.28 28.57 -2.31
CA SER A 163 8.51 27.54 -1.31
C SER A 163 8.36 26.12 -1.87
N ARG A 164 9.45 25.35 -1.86
CA ARG A 164 9.38 23.88 -1.82
C ARG A 164 9.65 23.44 -0.38
N LYS A 165 8.76 22.61 0.16
CA LYS A 165 8.94 21.88 1.42
C LYS A 165 10.24 21.08 1.31
N ALA A 166 11.13 21.27 2.28
CA ALA A 166 12.38 20.56 2.39
C ALA A 166 12.14 19.12 2.87
N ASP A 167 12.32 18.15 1.97
CA ASP A 167 12.67 16.79 2.36
C ASP A 167 14.19 16.77 2.55
N SER A 168 14.65 16.58 3.78
CA SER A 168 16.07 16.48 4.13
C SER A 168 16.59 15.09 3.77
N SER A 169 17.00 14.91 2.51
CA SER A 169 18.07 13.98 2.15
C SER A 169 18.84 14.63 1.00
N ASP A 170 20.14 14.85 1.17
CA ASP A 170 20.97 15.32 0.06
C ASP A 170 20.70 14.43 -1.17
N PRO A 171 20.33 15.02 -2.32
CA PRO A 171 20.03 14.24 -3.51
C PRO A 171 21.29 13.47 -3.90
N SER A 172 21.14 12.17 -4.21
CA SER A 172 22.27 11.35 -4.64
C SER A 172 23.01 12.00 -5.82
N LEU A 173 24.33 11.78 -5.94
CA LEU A 173 25.14 12.31 -7.06
C LEU A 173 24.48 12.05 -8.43
N ALA A 174 23.90 10.86 -8.61
CA ALA A 174 23.14 10.53 -9.82
C ALA A 174 21.95 11.47 -10.02
N SER A 175 21.15 11.75 -8.98
CA SER A 175 20.02 12.69 -9.06
C SER A 175 20.47 14.10 -9.45
N GLN A 176 21.58 14.57 -8.90
CA GLN A 176 22.15 15.89 -9.24
C GLN A 176 22.63 15.94 -10.69
N LEU A 177 23.25 14.87 -11.18
CA LEU A 177 23.65 14.71 -12.58
C LEU A 177 22.42 14.68 -13.52
N PHE A 178 21.34 13.99 -13.16
CA PHE A 178 20.09 13.99 -13.94
C PHE A 178 19.48 15.39 -14.06
N ASP A 179 19.46 16.17 -12.98
CA ASP A 179 18.95 17.54 -13.00
C ASP A 179 19.85 18.45 -13.86
N ARG A 180 21.18 18.32 -13.72
CA ARG A 180 22.16 19.09 -14.51
C ARG A 180 22.14 18.76 -15.99
N TYR A 181 21.89 17.50 -16.37
CA TYR A 181 21.70 17.10 -17.77
C TYR A 181 20.53 17.87 -18.40
N ARG A 182 19.43 18.02 -17.65
CA ARG A 182 18.22 18.70 -18.11
C ARG A 182 18.39 20.21 -18.25
N ASP A 183 19.16 20.82 -17.36
CA ASP A 183 19.36 22.27 -17.32
C ASP A 183 20.53 22.74 -18.22
N SER A 184 21.43 21.82 -18.60
CA SER A 184 22.54 22.13 -19.51
C SER A 184 22.04 22.38 -20.93
N LYS A 185 22.51 23.49 -21.52
CA LYS A 185 22.33 23.80 -22.95
C LYS A 185 23.55 23.43 -23.81
N CYS A 186 24.65 23.03 -23.17
CA CYS A 186 25.89 22.69 -23.85
C CYS A 186 25.93 21.18 -24.14
N LEU A 187 26.08 20.83 -25.43
CA LEU A 187 26.11 19.44 -25.89
C LEU A 187 27.26 18.65 -25.26
N LEU A 188 28.46 19.24 -25.14
CA LEU A 188 29.61 18.59 -24.49
C LEU A 188 29.34 18.29 -23.01
N GLU A 189 28.67 19.19 -22.30
CA GLU A 189 28.31 18.98 -20.89
C GLU A 189 27.19 17.94 -20.75
N GLN A 190 26.23 17.89 -21.68
CA GLN A 190 25.24 16.81 -21.73
C GLN A 190 25.88 15.44 -22.02
N CYS A 191 26.81 15.37 -22.97
CA CYS A 191 27.53 14.15 -23.32
C CYS A 191 28.41 13.64 -22.16
N ALA A 192 29.12 14.55 -21.48
CA ALA A 192 29.91 14.21 -20.29
C ALA A 192 29.04 13.70 -19.13
N ILE A 193 27.87 14.29 -18.91
CA ILE A 193 26.93 13.83 -17.88
C ILE A 193 26.32 12.47 -18.25
N ALA A 194 25.95 12.27 -19.53
CA ALA A 194 25.45 10.98 -20.02
C ALA A 194 26.52 9.88 -19.86
N TYR A 195 27.78 10.19 -20.18
CA TYR A 195 28.94 9.31 -19.97
C TYR A 195 29.10 8.90 -18.50
N LEU A 196 29.02 9.87 -17.58
CA LEU A 196 29.06 9.60 -16.13
C LEU A 196 27.90 8.72 -15.68
N LEU A 197 26.67 9.06 -16.09
CA LEU A 197 25.49 8.31 -15.68
C LEU A 197 25.52 6.86 -16.20
N LYS A 198 25.97 6.65 -17.45
CA LYS A 198 26.17 5.32 -18.07
C LYS A 198 27.09 4.42 -17.24
N ASN A 199 28.14 5.02 -16.69
CA ASN A 199 29.20 4.33 -15.95
C ASN A 199 29.02 4.37 -14.41
N GLY A 200 27.83 4.72 -13.93
CA GLY A 200 27.52 4.72 -12.50
C GLY A 200 28.17 5.86 -11.72
N SER A 201 28.24 7.04 -12.35
CA SER A 201 28.88 8.26 -11.85
C SER A 201 30.39 8.11 -11.62
N LYS A 202 31.05 7.33 -12.46
CA LYS A 202 32.50 7.08 -12.45
C LYS A 202 33.07 7.17 -13.85
N ILE A 203 34.38 7.42 -13.93
CA ILE A 203 35.15 7.33 -15.17
C ILE A 203 35.84 5.96 -15.15
N PRO A 204 35.51 5.06 -16.09
CA PRO A 204 36.15 3.75 -16.18
C PRO A 204 37.56 3.85 -16.79
N ASP A 205 38.47 2.99 -16.32
CA ASP A 205 39.86 2.89 -16.82
C ASP A 205 39.98 2.08 -18.12
N GLN A 206 38.90 1.41 -18.54
CA GLN A 206 38.84 0.55 -19.72
C GLN A 206 37.80 1.09 -20.70
N ASP A 207 38.08 0.92 -21.99
CA ASP A 207 37.18 1.33 -23.05
C ASP A 207 35.88 0.51 -23.06
N GLU A 208 34.83 1.12 -23.61
CA GLU A 208 33.51 0.51 -23.67
C GLU A 208 33.54 -0.79 -24.49
N ASN A 209 32.96 -1.85 -23.94
CA ASN A 209 32.70 -3.07 -24.70
C ASN A 209 31.38 -2.93 -25.47
N PRO A 210 31.40 -2.87 -26.82
CA PRO A 210 30.20 -2.57 -27.61
C PRO A 210 29.11 -3.63 -27.45
N GLN A 211 29.48 -4.90 -27.39
CA GLN A 211 28.52 -5.99 -27.21
C GLN A 211 27.80 -5.92 -25.85
N LYS A 212 28.53 -5.60 -24.77
CA LYS A 212 27.94 -5.42 -23.43
C LYS A 212 27.02 -4.19 -23.40
N PHE A 213 27.39 -3.11 -24.08
CA PHE A 213 26.56 -1.90 -24.20
C PHE A 213 25.25 -2.21 -24.95
N THR A 214 25.33 -2.82 -26.14
CA THR A 214 24.15 -3.19 -26.95
C THR A 214 23.20 -4.10 -26.19
N GLN A 215 23.72 -5.08 -25.44
CA GLN A 215 22.90 -5.93 -24.58
C GLN A 215 22.21 -5.15 -23.44
N ARG A 216 22.91 -4.20 -22.81
CA ARG A 216 22.34 -3.33 -21.76
C ARG A 216 21.24 -2.44 -22.32
N ARG A 217 21.48 -1.75 -23.45
CA ARG A 217 20.50 -0.91 -24.14
C ARG A 217 19.27 -1.72 -24.56
N ARG A 218 19.48 -2.87 -25.21
CA ARG A 218 18.39 -3.79 -25.60
C ARG A 218 17.56 -4.26 -24.41
N LYS A 219 18.18 -4.53 -23.26
CA LYS A 219 17.47 -4.91 -22.04
C LYS A 219 16.57 -3.78 -21.53
N VAL A 220 17.01 -2.53 -21.61
CA VAL A 220 16.20 -1.37 -21.22
C VAL A 220 15.05 -1.16 -22.22
N GLU A 221 15.28 -1.31 -23.52
CA GLU A 221 14.22 -1.26 -24.55
C GLU A 221 13.14 -2.30 -24.31
N ILE A 222 13.53 -3.56 -24.05
CA ILE A 222 12.59 -4.63 -23.72
C ILE A 222 11.80 -4.30 -22.45
N GLN A 223 12.43 -3.67 -21.45
CA GLN A 223 11.73 -3.23 -20.25
C GLN A 223 10.74 -2.09 -20.53
N ALA A 224 11.11 -1.12 -21.37
CA ALA A 224 10.23 -0.03 -21.78
C ALA A 224 9.04 -0.57 -22.57
N LYS A 225 9.28 -1.43 -23.56
CA LYS A 225 8.23 -2.11 -24.33
C LYS A 225 7.27 -2.91 -23.43
N ARG A 226 7.80 -3.68 -22.48
CA ARG A 226 6.97 -4.39 -21.50
C ARG A 226 6.13 -3.46 -20.62
N LEU A 227 6.66 -2.31 -20.22
CA LEU A 227 5.91 -1.32 -19.44
C LEU A 227 4.81 -0.67 -20.28
N GLN A 228 5.10 -0.38 -21.55
CA GLN A 228 4.12 0.11 -22.51
C GLN A 228 3.00 -0.92 -22.72
N ASP A 229 3.33 -2.18 -22.99
CA ASP A 229 2.37 -3.27 -23.11
C ASP A 229 1.51 -3.41 -21.84
N GLN A 230 2.08 -3.18 -20.64
CA GLN A 230 1.35 -3.23 -19.36
C GLN A 230 0.37 -2.06 -19.18
N ILE A 231 0.72 -0.87 -19.66
CA ILE A 231 -0.14 0.30 -19.63
C ILE A 231 -1.33 0.10 -20.57
N GLU A 232 -1.08 -0.46 -21.75
CA GLU A 232 -2.09 -0.70 -22.78
C GLU A 232 -3.00 -1.91 -22.47
N SER A 233 -2.49 -2.94 -21.80
CA SER A 233 -3.19 -4.24 -21.71
C SER A 233 -4.25 -4.39 -20.62
N ARG A 234 -4.56 -3.37 -19.81
CA ARG A 234 -5.51 -3.55 -18.69
C ARG A 234 -6.38 -2.34 -18.43
N ILE A 235 -7.58 -2.33 -18.98
CA ILE A 235 -8.68 -1.48 -18.52
C ILE A 235 -9.47 -2.25 -17.44
N PRO A 236 -10.04 -1.60 -16.41
CA PRO A 236 -10.96 -2.27 -15.50
C PRO A 236 -12.17 -2.83 -16.25
N HIS A 237 -12.57 -4.06 -15.95
CA HIS A 237 -13.75 -4.69 -16.52
C HIS A 237 -14.79 -4.96 -15.43
N GLY A 238 -16.06 -5.01 -15.84
CA GLY A 238 -17.17 -5.43 -14.99
C GLY A 238 -17.08 -6.91 -14.57
N ARG A 239 -18.02 -7.33 -13.72
CA ARG A 239 -18.17 -8.75 -13.32
C ARG A 239 -19.15 -9.46 -14.25
N ASP A 240 -18.74 -10.59 -14.79
CA ASP A 240 -19.63 -11.52 -15.47
C ASP A 240 -20.14 -12.57 -14.47
N LEU A 241 -21.39 -12.39 -14.02
CA LEU A 241 -22.05 -13.30 -13.08
C LEU A 241 -22.65 -14.53 -13.76
N THR A 242 -22.94 -14.46 -15.07
CA THR A 242 -23.62 -15.52 -15.83
C THR A 242 -22.63 -16.43 -16.56
N GLY A 243 -21.38 -15.97 -16.73
CA GLY A 243 -20.37 -16.67 -17.52
C GLY A 243 -20.59 -16.54 -19.02
N GLN A 244 -21.53 -15.70 -19.46
CA GLN A 244 -21.84 -15.52 -20.88
C GLN A 244 -20.68 -14.90 -21.64
N SER A 245 -19.94 -13.96 -21.06
CA SER A 245 -18.75 -13.40 -21.71
C SER A 245 -17.69 -14.47 -21.91
N TRP A 246 -17.54 -15.40 -20.96
CA TRP A 246 -16.61 -16.51 -21.09
C TRP A 246 -17.07 -17.48 -22.18
N LEU A 247 -18.35 -17.87 -22.17
CA LEU A 247 -18.94 -18.77 -23.17
C LEU A 247 -18.87 -18.18 -24.59
N ASN A 248 -19.24 -16.91 -24.76
CA ASN A 248 -19.15 -16.23 -26.05
C ASN A 248 -17.69 -16.15 -26.53
N THR A 249 -16.75 -15.89 -25.63
CA THR A 249 -15.32 -15.87 -25.99
C THR A 249 -14.81 -17.26 -26.37
N LEU A 250 -15.29 -18.31 -25.70
CA LEU A 250 -14.96 -19.70 -26.06
C LEU A 250 -15.51 -20.04 -27.44
N GLU A 251 -16.77 -19.68 -27.70
CA GLU A 251 -17.41 -19.92 -28.99
C GLU A 251 -16.65 -19.22 -30.12
N ILE A 252 -16.37 -17.91 -29.96
CA ILE A 252 -15.55 -17.14 -30.91
C ILE A 252 -14.18 -17.80 -31.10
N ALA A 253 -13.47 -18.14 -30.03
CA ALA A 253 -12.14 -18.76 -30.11
C ALA A 253 -12.14 -20.14 -30.78
N THR A 254 -13.27 -20.86 -30.76
CA THR A 254 -13.41 -22.13 -31.48
C THR A 254 -13.81 -21.97 -32.95
N GLN A 255 -14.46 -20.86 -33.30
CA GLN A 255 -15.00 -20.63 -34.65
C GLN A 255 -14.12 -19.72 -35.51
N THR A 256 -13.30 -18.86 -34.90
CA THR A 256 -12.51 -17.85 -35.61
C THR A 256 -11.05 -17.82 -35.18
N VAL A 257 -10.18 -17.31 -36.07
CA VAL A 257 -8.78 -17.04 -35.77
C VAL A 257 -8.66 -15.57 -35.32
N PRO A 258 -7.94 -15.27 -34.22
CA PRO A 258 -7.78 -13.90 -33.77
C PRO A 258 -7.05 -13.07 -34.84
N GLN A 259 -7.51 -11.84 -35.05
CA GLN A 259 -6.98 -10.92 -36.06
C GLN A 259 -5.55 -10.47 -35.72
N ASP A 260 -5.24 -10.34 -34.43
CA ASP A 260 -3.92 -9.96 -33.95
C ASP A 260 -3.57 -10.61 -32.60
N ASN A 261 -2.32 -10.39 -32.17
CA ASN A 261 -1.83 -10.86 -30.87
C ASN A 261 -2.57 -10.21 -29.68
N THR A 262 -3.18 -9.04 -29.86
CA THR A 262 -3.88 -8.34 -28.79
C THR A 262 -5.24 -8.99 -28.53
N GLU A 263 -5.94 -9.37 -29.59
CA GLU A 263 -7.19 -10.11 -29.56
C GLU A 263 -6.97 -11.52 -29.04
N ALA A 264 -5.95 -12.23 -29.54
CA ALA A 264 -5.58 -13.55 -29.03
C ALA A 264 -5.32 -13.52 -27.51
N LYS A 265 -4.61 -12.50 -27.04
CA LYS A 265 -4.33 -12.30 -25.62
C LYS A 265 -5.60 -11.95 -24.83
N ARG A 266 -6.50 -11.13 -25.38
CA ARG A 266 -7.80 -10.82 -24.75
C ARG A 266 -8.65 -12.08 -24.59
N TRP A 267 -8.71 -12.94 -25.60
CA TRP A 267 -9.43 -14.21 -25.53
C TRP A 267 -8.81 -15.12 -24.47
N GLN A 268 -7.48 -15.27 -24.50
CA GLN A 268 -6.74 -16.05 -23.51
C GLN A 268 -6.97 -15.53 -22.08
N ASP A 269 -6.87 -14.22 -21.86
CA ASP A 269 -7.07 -13.61 -20.55
C ASP A 269 -8.49 -13.86 -20.03
N ARG A 270 -9.52 -13.75 -20.89
CA ARG A 270 -10.91 -14.07 -20.52
C ARG A 270 -11.10 -15.55 -20.21
N LEU A 271 -10.55 -16.45 -21.03
CA LEU A 271 -10.72 -17.89 -20.87
C LEU A 271 -9.97 -18.45 -19.65
N LEU A 272 -8.82 -17.86 -19.30
CA LEU A 272 -8.03 -18.21 -18.11
C LEU A 272 -8.53 -17.56 -16.83
N THR A 273 -9.46 -16.60 -16.90
CA THR A 273 -10.00 -15.93 -15.71
C THR A 273 -11.19 -16.72 -15.18
N ASP A 274 -11.11 -17.16 -13.93
CA ASP A 274 -12.24 -17.78 -13.25
C ASP A 274 -13.42 -16.78 -13.17
N PRO A 275 -14.62 -17.14 -13.66
CA PRO A 275 -15.76 -16.25 -13.62
C PRO A 275 -16.15 -15.96 -12.17
N THR A 276 -16.45 -14.68 -11.89
CA THR A 276 -16.87 -14.28 -10.55
C THR A 276 -18.38 -14.45 -10.41
N SER A 277 -18.81 -15.51 -9.72
CA SER A 277 -20.24 -15.79 -9.49
C SER A 277 -20.92 -14.86 -8.48
N LEU A 278 -20.17 -13.95 -7.85
CA LEU A 278 -20.65 -13.12 -6.76
C LEU A 278 -20.85 -11.66 -7.21
N PRO A 279 -22.00 -11.03 -6.88
CA PRO A 279 -22.24 -9.63 -7.20
C PRO A 279 -21.28 -8.69 -6.49
N PHE A 280 -21.15 -7.46 -6.99
CA PHE A 280 -20.43 -6.41 -6.28
C PHE A 280 -21.06 -6.16 -4.90
N PRO A 281 -20.23 -5.88 -3.89
CA PRO A 281 -20.74 -5.63 -2.55
C PRO A 281 -21.41 -4.26 -2.44
N LEU A 282 -22.40 -4.13 -1.57
CA LEU A 282 -23.00 -2.83 -1.24
C LEU A 282 -22.12 -2.10 -0.22
N VAL A 283 -21.79 -0.85 -0.50
CA VAL A 283 -20.92 0.01 0.31
C VAL A 283 -21.77 1.03 1.07
N PHE A 284 -21.59 1.06 2.39
CA PHE A 284 -22.20 2.01 3.31
C PHE A 284 -21.09 2.84 3.95
N GLU A 285 -20.84 4.04 3.43
CA GLU A 285 -19.69 4.85 3.84
C GLU A 285 -19.86 5.51 5.20
N THR A 286 -21.10 5.69 5.67
CA THR A 286 -21.38 6.35 6.94
C THR A 286 -21.86 5.37 7.99
N ASN A 287 -21.53 5.65 9.24
CA ASN A 287 -21.99 4.84 10.37
C ASN A 287 -23.48 5.01 10.69
N GLU A 288 -24.12 6.03 10.11
CA GLU A 288 -25.56 6.28 10.21
C GLU A 288 -26.36 5.53 9.15
N ASP A 289 -25.70 4.90 8.18
CA ASP A 289 -26.36 4.06 7.18
C ASP A 289 -26.93 2.76 7.76
N LEU A 290 -26.58 2.44 9.01
CA LEU A 290 -26.96 1.21 9.69
C LEU A 290 -27.78 1.53 10.95
N VAL A 291 -28.86 0.79 11.14
CA VAL A 291 -29.71 0.87 12.33
C VAL A 291 -29.61 -0.44 13.09
N TRP A 292 -29.05 -0.36 14.30
CA TRP A 292 -28.85 -1.49 15.20
C TRP A 292 -30.00 -1.59 16.20
N GLN A 293 -30.47 -2.82 16.43
CA GLN A 293 -31.53 -3.11 17.40
C GLN A 293 -31.36 -4.49 18.03
N LYS A 294 -32.14 -4.78 19.07
CA LYS A 294 -32.30 -6.14 19.60
C LYS A 294 -33.70 -6.65 19.25
N ASN A 295 -33.79 -7.92 18.85
CA ASN A 295 -35.10 -8.57 18.72
C ASN A 295 -35.64 -9.00 20.10
N VAL A 296 -36.85 -9.58 20.12
CA VAL A 296 -37.52 -10.08 21.34
C VAL A 296 -36.66 -11.09 22.10
N GLN A 297 -35.86 -11.90 21.38
CA GLN A 297 -34.93 -12.88 21.96
C GLN A 297 -33.60 -12.25 22.44
N GLY A 298 -33.47 -10.92 22.44
CA GLY A 298 -32.26 -10.21 22.85
C GLY A 298 -31.09 -10.26 21.85
N ARG A 299 -31.29 -10.85 20.68
CA ARG A 299 -30.30 -10.98 19.61
C ARG A 299 -30.09 -9.67 18.87
N LEU A 300 -28.84 -9.35 18.55
CA LEU A 300 -28.50 -8.18 17.73
C LEU A 300 -28.99 -8.35 16.30
N CYS A 301 -29.67 -7.32 15.81
CA CYS A 301 -30.14 -7.21 14.44
C CYS A 301 -29.71 -5.87 13.84
N VAL A 302 -29.61 -5.83 12.52
CA VAL A 302 -29.25 -4.63 11.76
C VAL A 302 -30.23 -4.42 10.61
N ARG A 303 -30.54 -3.15 10.33
CA ARG A 303 -31.23 -2.67 9.13
C ARG A 303 -30.32 -1.70 8.39
N PHE A 304 -30.47 -1.63 7.07
CA PHE A 304 -29.66 -0.76 6.22
C PHE A 304 -30.53 0.35 5.63
N ASN A 305 -30.01 1.55 5.52
CA ASN A 305 -30.68 2.64 4.82
C ASN A 305 -30.90 2.24 3.35
N GLY A 306 -32.14 2.39 2.86
CA GLY A 306 -32.56 1.89 1.55
C GLY A 306 -33.06 0.43 1.55
N LEU A 307 -32.89 -0.31 2.65
CA LEU A 307 -33.43 -1.66 2.87
C LEU A 307 -34.10 -1.74 4.26
N SER A 308 -34.75 -0.65 4.69
CA SER A 308 -35.27 -0.49 6.05
C SER A 308 -36.37 -1.49 6.42
N ASP A 309 -37.05 -2.02 5.42
CA ASP A 309 -38.15 -2.98 5.60
C ASP A 309 -37.63 -4.37 6.01
N TYR A 310 -36.35 -4.63 5.73
CA TYR A 310 -35.70 -5.91 5.97
C TYR A 310 -34.80 -5.86 7.20
N THR A 311 -34.88 -6.90 8.02
CA THR A 311 -34.10 -7.01 9.27
C THR A 311 -33.18 -8.22 9.23
N PHE A 312 -31.89 -7.99 9.45
CA PHE A 312 -30.87 -9.04 9.40
C PHE A 312 -30.38 -9.39 10.79
N LYS A 313 -30.46 -10.67 11.17
CA LYS A 313 -29.93 -11.18 12.43
C LYS A 313 -28.41 -11.31 12.34
N VAL A 314 -27.71 -10.82 13.35
CA VAL A 314 -26.24 -10.88 13.41
C VAL A 314 -25.80 -12.20 14.03
N TYR A 315 -24.90 -12.91 13.33
CA TYR A 315 -24.20 -14.10 13.78
C TYR A 315 -22.70 -13.81 13.72
N CYS A 316 -22.08 -13.70 14.89
CA CYS A 316 -20.65 -13.39 15.01
C CYS A 316 -20.02 -14.22 16.11
N ASP A 317 -18.71 -14.40 16.02
CA ASP A 317 -17.93 -15.03 17.08
C ASP A 317 -17.92 -14.18 18.35
N GLN A 318 -17.83 -14.85 19.50
CA GLN A 318 -17.77 -14.18 20.81
C GLN A 318 -16.64 -13.14 20.89
N ARG A 319 -15.53 -13.37 20.18
CA ARG A 319 -14.40 -12.45 20.10
C ARG A 319 -14.75 -11.10 19.45
N GLN A 320 -15.73 -11.05 18.56
CA GLN A 320 -16.14 -9.82 17.86
C GLN A 320 -17.44 -9.22 18.40
N LEU A 321 -18.21 -9.98 19.19
CA LEU A 321 -19.51 -9.57 19.73
C LEU A 321 -19.49 -8.22 20.47
N HIS A 322 -18.41 -7.91 21.17
CA HIS A 322 -18.27 -6.66 21.93
C HIS A 322 -18.33 -5.42 21.02
N TRP A 323 -17.79 -5.50 19.79
CA TRP A 323 -17.88 -4.41 18.82
C TRP A 323 -19.31 -4.15 18.37
N PHE A 324 -20.05 -5.21 18.01
CA PHE A 324 -21.44 -5.07 17.58
C PHE A 324 -22.36 -4.58 18.70
N LYS A 325 -22.14 -5.02 19.95
CA LYS A 325 -22.82 -4.47 21.13
C LYS A 325 -22.55 -2.97 21.26
N ARG A 326 -21.31 -2.54 21.04
CA ARG A 326 -20.92 -1.13 21.11
C ARG A 326 -21.61 -0.27 20.06
N PHE A 327 -21.79 -0.76 18.84
CA PHE A 327 -22.52 -0.01 17.80
C PHE A 327 -23.95 0.31 18.23
N LEU A 328 -24.63 -0.67 18.84
CA LEU A 328 -25.96 -0.46 19.43
C LEU A 328 -25.93 0.56 20.56
N THR A 329 -24.96 0.45 21.48
CA THR A 329 -24.82 1.39 22.61
C THR A 329 -24.58 2.82 22.15
N ASP A 330 -23.67 3.02 21.19
CA ASP A 330 -23.37 4.34 20.62
C ASP A 330 -24.63 4.96 20.00
N GLN A 331 -25.40 4.18 19.22
CA GLN A 331 -26.63 4.65 18.59
C GLN A 331 -27.73 4.97 19.61
N LYS A 332 -27.89 4.14 20.66
CA LYS A 332 -28.84 4.39 21.76
C LYS A 332 -28.49 5.65 22.54
N THR A 333 -27.21 5.84 22.87
CA THR A 333 -26.71 7.02 23.60
C THR A 333 -27.03 8.29 22.83
N LYS A 334 -26.74 8.30 21.51
CA LYS A 334 -27.06 9.45 20.65
C LYS A 334 -28.58 9.74 20.60
N LYS A 335 -29.42 8.70 20.48
CA LYS A 335 -30.87 8.83 20.46
C LYS A 335 -31.41 9.37 21.79
N ALA A 336 -30.93 8.85 22.91
CA ALA A 336 -31.34 9.29 24.25
C ALA A 336 -30.95 10.75 24.51
N GLY A 337 -29.74 11.15 24.09
CA GLY A 337 -29.26 12.53 24.20
C GLY A 337 -29.84 13.49 23.14
N LYS A 338 -30.98 13.19 22.50
CA LYS A 338 -31.62 14.04 21.48
C LYS A 338 -30.66 14.56 20.39
N ASN A 339 -29.71 13.73 19.94
CA ASN A 339 -28.65 14.08 18.96
C ASN A 339 -27.63 15.14 19.43
N GLN A 340 -27.47 15.34 20.73
CA GLN A 340 -26.39 16.15 21.30
C GLN A 340 -25.00 15.53 21.09
N HIS A 341 -24.93 14.22 20.85
CA HIS A 341 -23.67 13.53 20.54
C HIS A 341 -23.38 13.52 19.03
N SER A 342 -22.12 13.73 18.67
CA SER A 342 -21.66 13.61 17.28
C SER A 342 -21.47 12.15 16.87
N SER A 343 -22.07 11.73 15.75
CA SER A 343 -21.78 10.42 15.12
C SER A 343 -20.34 10.30 14.63
N GLY A 344 -19.61 11.42 14.56
CA GLY A 344 -18.17 11.41 14.34
C GLY A 344 -17.39 10.61 15.40
N LEU A 345 -17.93 10.43 16.61
CA LEU A 345 -17.28 9.68 17.69
C LEU A 345 -17.85 8.26 17.86
N PHE A 346 -18.62 7.75 16.89
CA PHE A 346 -19.03 6.35 16.87
C PHE A 346 -17.86 5.44 16.52
N THR A 347 -17.84 4.27 17.18
CA THR A 347 -16.82 3.25 16.94
C THR A 347 -16.86 2.71 15.51
N LEU A 348 -18.07 2.51 14.97
CA LEU A 348 -18.30 2.14 13.57
C LEU A 348 -17.96 3.32 12.66
N ARG A 349 -17.24 3.05 11.57
CA ARG A 349 -16.89 4.06 10.55
C ARG A 349 -17.64 3.85 9.24
N SER A 350 -17.59 2.62 8.73
CA SER A 350 -18.25 2.23 7.48
C SER A 350 -18.58 0.75 7.51
N ALA A 351 -19.43 0.31 6.59
CA ALA A 351 -19.79 -1.07 6.44
C ALA A 351 -19.89 -1.48 4.96
N ARG A 352 -19.75 -2.77 4.70
CA ARG A 352 -19.89 -3.36 3.38
C ARG A 352 -20.67 -4.66 3.50
N LEU A 353 -21.72 -4.79 2.71
CA LEU A 353 -22.53 -6.00 2.64
C LEU A 353 -22.13 -6.80 1.39
N ALA A 354 -21.69 -8.04 1.58
CA ALA A 354 -21.21 -8.86 0.48
C ALA A 354 -21.66 -10.32 0.63
N TRP A 355 -21.81 -11.00 -0.51
CA TRP A 355 -21.97 -12.45 -0.55
C TRP A 355 -20.59 -13.10 -0.49
N GLN A 356 -20.47 -14.18 0.28
CA GLN A 356 -19.30 -15.04 0.34
C GLN A 356 -19.62 -16.36 -0.37
N GLN A 357 -18.68 -16.84 -1.17
CA GLN A 357 -18.83 -18.07 -1.94
C GLN A 357 -19.09 -19.25 -0.98
N GLY A 358 -20.10 -20.05 -1.32
CA GLY A 358 -20.40 -21.29 -0.64
C GLY A 358 -20.10 -22.47 -1.57
N GLU A 359 -20.14 -23.66 -1.01
CA GLU A 359 -19.94 -24.91 -1.74
C GLU A 359 -21.29 -25.63 -1.87
N GLY A 360 -21.58 -26.19 -3.05
CA GLY A 360 -22.79 -26.97 -3.29
C GLY A 360 -23.48 -26.66 -4.61
N LYS A 361 -24.71 -27.16 -4.74
CA LYS A 361 -25.64 -26.86 -5.84
C LYS A 361 -26.93 -26.31 -5.23
N GLY A 362 -27.57 -25.36 -5.89
CA GLY A 362 -28.84 -24.78 -5.44
C GLY A 362 -29.00 -23.31 -5.84
N ASN A 363 -30.03 -22.66 -5.30
CA ASN A 363 -30.27 -21.23 -5.52
C ASN A 363 -29.10 -20.39 -4.98
N PRO A 364 -28.66 -19.34 -5.71
CA PRO A 364 -27.50 -18.56 -5.29
C PRO A 364 -27.64 -17.93 -3.89
N TRP A 365 -28.85 -17.50 -3.50
CA TRP A 365 -29.11 -16.88 -2.20
C TRP A 365 -29.13 -17.85 -1.01
N ASP A 366 -29.20 -19.16 -1.25
CA ASP A 366 -29.11 -20.21 -0.23
C ASP A 366 -27.72 -20.83 -0.18
N LEU A 367 -27.06 -20.92 -1.33
CA LEU A 367 -25.70 -21.42 -1.46
C LEU A 367 -24.69 -20.44 -0.88
N HIS A 368 -24.80 -19.15 -1.23
CA HIS A 368 -23.86 -18.12 -0.79
C HIS A 368 -24.22 -17.57 0.60
N ARG A 369 -23.21 -17.17 1.35
CA ARG A 369 -23.38 -16.66 2.72
C ARG A 369 -23.33 -15.14 2.73
N LEU A 370 -24.39 -14.51 3.22
CA LEU A 370 -24.41 -13.06 3.40
C LEU A 370 -23.50 -12.64 4.56
N THR A 371 -22.53 -11.79 4.28
CA THR A 371 -21.50 -11.34 5.22
C THR A 371 -21.46 -9.82 5.29
N LEU A 372 -21.45 -9.30 6.51
CA LEU A 372 -21.28 -7.88 6.79
C LEU A 372 -19.85 -7.63 7.26
N TYR A 373 -19.14 -6.76 6.55
CA TYR A 373 -17.84 -6.25 6.92
C TYR A 373 -18.01 -4.86 7.54
N CYS A 374 -17.43 -4.61 8.71
CA CYS A 374 -17.50 -3.32 9.38
C CYS A 374 -16.09 -2.79 9.64
N THR A 375 -15.85 -1.54 9.26
CA THR A 375 -14.62 -0.82 9.61
C THR A 375 -14.80 -0.12 10.94
N VAL A 376 -13.88 -0.35 11.87
CA VAL A 376 -13.95 0.11 13.26
C VAL A 376 -12.70 0.92 13.60
N ASP A 377 -12.84 2.11 14.18
CA ASP A 377 -11.71 2.85 14.74
C ASP A 377 -11.48 2.41 16.20
N THR A 378 -10.38 1.72 16.45
CA THR A 378 -10.09 1.13 17.77
C THR A 378 -9.78 2.18 18.85
N ARG A 379 -9.40 3.41 18.47
CA ARG A 379 -9.18 4.53 19.41
C ARG A 379 -10.47 4.92 20.13
N LEU A 380 -11.61 4.82 19.43
CA LEU A 380 -12.93 5.11 19.97
C LEU A 380 -13.44 4.01 20.92
N TRP A 381 -12.60 3.05 21.31
CA TRP A 381 -12.99 2.07 22.32
C TRP A 381 -12.86 2.60 23.75
N SER A 382 -11.81 3.38 24.05
CA SER A 382 -11.54 3.91 25.40
C SER A 382 -11.85 5.41 25.52
N ALA A 383 -11.95 5.90 26.75
CA ALA A 383 -12.20 7.32 27.02
C ALA A 383 -11.04 8.19 26.50
N GLU A 384 -9.81 7.78 26.77
CA GLU A 384 -8.59 8.50 26.44
C GLU A 384 -8.34 8.52 24.92
N GLY A 385 -8.58 7.40 24.24
CA GLY A 385 -8.52 7.35 22.77
C GLY A 385 -9.66 8.13 22.11
N THR A 386 -10.84 8.17 22.73
CA THR A 386 -11.95 9.03 22.26
C THR A 386 -11.60 10.50 22.38
N GLU A 387 -10.92 10.88 23.47
CA GLU A 387 -10.46 12.24 23.71
C GLU A 387 -9.43 12.71 22.67
N GLN A 388 -8.46 11.86 22.29
CA GLN A 388 -7.54 12.15 21.19
C GLN A 388 -8.29 12.42 19.88
N VAL A 389 -9.23 11.54 19.50
CA VAL A 389 -10.02 11.72 18.28
C VAL A 389 -10.93 12.95 18.36
N ARG A 390 -11.44 13.27 19.55
CA ARG A 390 -12.24 14.48 19.80
C ARG A 390 -11.42 15.73 19.52
N GLN A 391 -10.21 15.82 20.08
CA GLN A 391 -9.30 16.96 19.89
C GLN A 391 -8.88 17.11 18.42
N GLU A 392 -8.47 16.02 17.76
CA GLU A 392 -8.14 16.01 16.32
C GLU A 392 -9.29 16.59 15.48
N LYS A 393 -10.52 16.09 15.70
CA LYS A 393 -11.69 16.54 14.94
C LYS A 393 -12.13 17.95 15.30
N ALA A 394 -12.05 18.33 16.57
CA ALA A 394 -12.38 19.69 17.00
C ALA A 394 -11.42 20.70 16.35
N ALA A 395 -10.12 20.39 16.30
CA ALA A 395 -9.12 21.21 15.62
C ALA A 395 -9.37 21.30 14.11
N GLU A 396 -9.68 20.18 13.44
CA GLU A 396 -10.02 20.19 12.00
C GLU A 396 -11.27 21.03 11.69
N VAL A 397 -12.30 20.93 12.54
CA VAL A 397 -13.54 21.70 12.37
C VAL A 397 -13.31 23.18 12.66
N ALA A 398 -12.57 23.51 13.72
CA ALA A 398 -12.20 24.88 14.06
C ALA A 398 -11.38 25.53 12.93
N GLN A 399 -10.40 24.81 12.39
CA GLN A 399 -9.60 25.30 11.27
C GLN A 399 -10.46 25.58 10.03
N LYS A 400 -11.46 24.74 9.74
CA LYS A 400 -12.41 24.98 8.64
C LYS A 400 -13.31 26.19 8.89
N ILE A 401 -13.73 26.42 10.14
CA ILE A 401 -14.50 27.62 10.52
C ILE A 401 -13.65 28.86 10.29
N THR A 402 -12.43 28.91 10.84
CA THR A 402 -11.50 30.05 10.66
C THR A 402 -11.17 30.29 9.20
N GLN A 403 -10.93 29.24 8.40
CA GLN A 403 -10.69 29.38 6.96
C GLN A 403 -11.88 29.95 6.19
N MET A 404 -13.11 29.70 6.66
CA MET A 404 -14.31 30.27 6.04
C MET A 404 -14.52 31.70 6.51
N GLU A 405 -14.36 32.00 7.79
CA GLU A 405 -14.45 33.36 8.34
C GLU A 405 -13.40 34.31 7.73
N ASN A 406 -12.20 33.82 7.47
CA ASN A 406 -11.13 34.58 6.79
C ASN A 406 -11.45 34.95 5.33
N LYS A 407 -12.50 34.38 4.71
CA LYS A 407 -12.91 34.73 3.34
C LYS A 407 -13.73 36.03 3.27
N GLY A 408 -14.03 36.66 4.40
CA GLY A 408 -14.79 37.92 4.44
C GLY A 408 -16.29 37.68 4.24
N ASP A 409 -16.91 38.41 3.30
CA ASP A 409 -18.35 38.35 3.06
C ASP A 409 -18.80 36.97 2.55
N LEU A 410 -19.37 36.19 3.47
CA LEU A 410 -19.85 34.84 3.20
C LEU A 410 -21.23 34.86 2.56
N LEU A 411 -21.38 34.10 1.46
CA LEU A 411 -22.68 33.80 0.85
C LEU A 411 -23.59 33.07 1.85
N LYS A 412 -24.93 33.18 1.70
CA LYS A 412 -25.90 32.49 2.56
C LYS A 412 -25.66 30.97 2.70
N THR A 413 -25.22 30.31 1.62
CA THR A 413 -24.85 28.88 1.63
C THR A 413 -23.60 28.60 2.45
N GLN A 414 -22.62 29.51 2.43
CA GLN A 414 -21.40 29.41 3.21
C GLN A 414 -21.67 29.70 4.69
N GLN A 415 -22.53 30.67 5.01
CA GLN A 415 -23.00 30.92 6.38
C GLN A 415 -23.74 29.72 6.96
N ALA A 416 -24.62 29.07 6.17
CA ALA A 416 -25.31 27.84 6.58
C ALA A 416 -24.31 26.69 6.83
N TYR A 417 -23.26 26.59 6.02
CA TYR A 417 -22.18 25.63 6.21
C TYR A 417 -21.39 25.89 7.50
N VAL A 418 -21.02 27.15 7.78
CA VAL A 418 -20.35 27.53 9.04
C VAL A 418 -21.24 27.21 10.25
N LYS A 419 -22.53 27.55 10.22
CA LYS A 419 -23.50 27.18 11.28
C LYS A 419 -23.54 25.66 11.52
N ARG A 420 -23.50 24.85 10.46
CA ARG A 420 -23.43 23.38 10.56
C ARG A 420 -22.12 22.91 11.19
N LEU A 421 -20.99 23.52 10.85
CA LEU A 421 -19.70 23.22 11.47
C LEU A 421 -19.69 23.56 12.96
N SER A 422 -20.19 24.75 13.34
CA SER A 422 -20.29 25.16 14.74
C SER A 422 -21.19 24.23 15.55
N SER A 423 -22.34 23.82 15.00
CA SER A 423 -23.19 22.80 15.62
C SER A 423 -22.47 21.45 15.75
N THR A 424 -21.65 21.07 14.77
CA THR A 424 -20.86 19.83 14.81
C THR A 424 -19.81 19.90 15.92
N LEU A 425 -19.13 21.04 16.08
CA LEU A 425 -18.15 21.28 17.14
C LEU A 425 -18.80 21.18 18.53
N ALA A 426 -19.96 21.80 18.72
CA ALA A 426 -20.73 21.68 19.96
C ALA A 426 -21.07 20.21 20.29
N ARG A 427 -21.49 19.42 19.30
CA ARG A 427 -21.83 17.99 19.48
C ARG A 427 -20.61 17.09 19.71
N ILE A 428 -19.43 17.46 19.21
CA ILE A 428 -18.19 16.72 19.43
C ILE A 428 -17.72 16.85 20.88
N ASN A 429 -18.06 17.95 21.55
CA ASN A 429 -17.73 18.18 22.96
C ASN A 429 -18.58 17.37 23.94
N THR A 430 -19.59 16.63 23.47
CA THR A 430 -20.40 15.72 24.29
C THR A 430 -19.91 14.27 24.08
N PRO A 431 -18.99 13.77 24.91
CA PRO A 431 -18.38 12.45 24.70
C PRO A 431 -19.38 11.32 24.88
N PHE A 432 -19.05 10.16 24.32
CA PHE A 432 -19.71 8.91 24.66
C PHE A 432 -19.09 8.34 25.93
N ASP A 433 -19.90 7.68 26.75
CA ASP A 433 -19.38 6.93 27.89
C ASP A 433 -18.53 5.75 27.43
N ARG A 434 -17.28 5.68 27.87
CA ARG A 434 -16.26 4.74 27.38
C ARG A 434 -15.46 4.22 28.58
N PRO A 435 -15.06 2.94 28.58
CA PRO A 435 -14.17 2.43 29.60
C PRO A 435 -12.84 3.19 29.58
N SER A 436 -12.34 3.57 30.76
CA SER A 436 -10.99 4.11 30.88
C SER A 436 -9.98 3.00 30.57
N LYS A 437 -9.01 3.35 29.72
CA LYS A 437 -7.85 2.54 29.44
C LYS A 437 -6.69 3.51 29.17
N PRO A 438 -5.72 3.63 30.10
CA PRO A 438 -4.65 4.59 29.96
C PRO A 438 -3.89 4.35 28.67
N LEU A 439 -3.56 5.44 27.99
CA LEU A 439 -2.71 5.41 26.81
C LEU A 439 -1.34 4.88 27.21
N TYR A 440 -0.70 4.20 26.26
CA TYR A 440 0.67 3.76 26.48
C TYR A 440 1.58 4.97 26.58
N CYS A 441 2.26 5.10 27.72
CA CYS A 441 3.31 6.09 27.94
C CYS A 441 4.63 5.36 28.12
N GLY A 442 5.40 5.26 27.04
CA GLY A 442 6.76 4.72 27.08
C GLY A 442 7.77 5.77 27.52
N GLN A 443 8.90 5.32 28.05
CA GLN A 443 10.08 6.11 28.32
C GLN A 443 10.73 6.52 27.00
N PRO A 444 10.80 7.82 26.66
CA PRO A 444 11.34 8.26 25.38
C PRO A 444 12.79 7.80 25.14
N GLN A 445 13.58 7.66 26.20
CA GLN A 445 14.97 7.21 26.15
C GLN A 445 15.14 5.71 25.84
N VAL A 446 14.13 4.87 26.09
CA VAL A 446 14.22 3.42 25.83
C VAL A 446 13.66 3.09 24.45
N ILE A 447 14.48 2.50 23.59
CA ILE A 447 14.15 2.16 22.21
C ILE A 447 14.41 0.68 21.95
N VAL A 448 13.45 0.02 21.28
CA VAL A 448 13.66 -1.33 20.75
C VAL A 448 14.12 -1.25 19.31
N GLY A 449 15.39 -1.54 19.07
CA GLY A 449 15.94 -1.65 17.71
C GLY A 449 15.67 -3.02 17.11
N LEU A 450 15.26 -3.06 15.84
CA LEU A 450 15.08 -4.27 15.05
C LEU A 450 16.19 -4.37 14.01
N SER A 451 16.88 -5.51 13.99
CA SER A 451 17.70 -5.92 12.86
C SER A 451 17.04 -7.05 12.08
N ILE A 452 17.26 -6.98 10.77
CA ILE A 452 16.79 -7.97 9.81
C ILE A 452 18.01 -8.62 9.16
N GLY A 453 18.00 -9.95 9.08
CA GLY A 453 19.04 -10.75 8.42
C GLY A 453 18.46 -11.88 7.59
N LEU A 454 19.28 -12.43 6.71
CA LEU A 454 18.90 -13.49 5.77
C LEU A 454 18.51 -14.80 6.49
N GLU A 455 19.31 -15.18 7.48
CA GLU A 455 19.14 -16.43 8.23
C GLU A 455 18.22 -16.26 9.45
N LYS A 456 18.28 -15.09 10.11
CA LYS A 456 17.43 -14.75 11.24
C LYS A 456 16.57 -13.55 10.84
N PRO A 457 15.26 -13.76 10.55
CA PRO A 457 14.42 -12.72 9.94
C PRO A 457 14.15 -11.53 10.85
N ALA A 458 14.31 -11.70 12.16
CA ALA A 458 14.23 -10.65 13.16
C ALA A 458 15.16 -10.96 14.34
N THR A 459 15.93 -9.96 14.76
CA THR A 459 16.64 -9.91 16.04
C THR A 459 16.42 -8.53 16.63
N ILE A 460 16.17 -8.42 17.92
CA ILE A 460 15.93 -7.12 18.57
C ILE A 460 16.94 -6.86 19.68
N ALA A 461 17.22 -5.57 19.89
CA ALA A 461 17.99 -5.06 21.00
C ALA A 461 17.18 -3.96 21.69
N VAL A 462 17.08 -4.00 23.01
CA VAL A 462 16.49 -2.94 23.83
C VAL A 462 17.63 -2.06 24.30
N TRP A 463 17.64 -0.79 23.90
CA TRP A 463 18.70 0.16 24.22
C TRP A 463 18.12 1.35 24.99
N ASP A 464 18.82 1.79 26.02
CA ASP A 464 18.48 2.98 26.80
C ASP A 464 19.47 4.10 26.50
N ALA A 465 18.94 5.22 25.98
CA ALA A 465 19.72 6.40 25.63
C ALA A 465 20.29 7.14 26.85
N ALA A 466 19.65 7.06 28.01
CA ALA A 466 20.11 7.77 29.21
C ALA A 466 21.39 7.15 29.78
N THR A 467 21.44 5.81 29.81
CA THR A 467 22.60 5.04 30.29
C THR A 467 23.57 4.65 29.17
N ASN A 468 23.16 4.81 27.91
CA ASN A 468 23.85 4.33 26.72
C ASN A 468 24.15 2.81 26.77
N GLN A 469 23.26 2.02 27.36
CA GLN A 469 23.43 0.58 27.55
C GLN A 469 22.36 -0.25 26.84
N VAL A 470 22.74 -1.46 26.45
CA VAL A 470 21.80 -2.46 25.94
C VAL A 470 21.20 -3.22 27.12
N LEU A 471 19.91 -3.02 27.37
CA LEU A 471 19.16 -3.66 28.45
C LEU A 471 18.92 -5.15 28.18
N ALA A 472 18.65 -5.52 26.92
CA ALA A 472 18.41 -6.90 26.53
C ALA A 472 18.54 -7.12 25.02
N ASN A 473 18.95 -8.34 24.64
CA ASN A 473 18.94 -8.82 23.26
C ASN A 473 18.02 -10.03 23.13
N TYR A 474 17.22 -10.06 22.07
CA TYR A 474 16.37 -11.21 21.76
C TYR A 474 16.57 -11.70 20.33
N GLY A 475 17.01 -12.95 20.23
CA GLY A 475 17.07 -13.68 18.97
C GLY A 475 15.73 -14.32 18.59
N ILE A 476 15.65 -14.80 17.35
CA ILE A 476 14.44 -15.41 16.79
C ILE A 476 13.86 -16.57 17.61
N ARG A 477 14.71 -17.37 18.27
CA ARG A 477 14.27 -18.49 19.13
C ARG A 477 13.58 -17.99 20.39
N GLN A 478 14.07 -16.90 20.98
CA GLN A 478 13.45 -16.28 22.15
C GLN A 478 12.16 -15.57 21.77
N LEU A 479 12.13 -14.90 20.60
CA LEU A 479 10.93 -14.21 20.10
C LEU A 479 9.75 -15.14 19.81
N LEU A 480 10.01 -16.37 19.34
CA LEU A 480 8.97 -17.35 19.02
C LEU A 480 8.75 -18.39 20.13
N GLY A 481 9.73 -18.63 20.98
CA GLY A 481 9.65 -19.67 22.02
C GLY A 481 9.23 -21.03 21.46
N LYS A 482 8.12 -21.56 21.96
CA LYS A 482 7.55 -22.85 21.53
C LYS A 482 7.13 -22.84 20.04
N ASP A 483 6.75 -21.68 19.51
CA ASP A 483 6.31 -21.51 18.13
C ASP A 483 7.47 -21.50 17.13
N TYR A 484 8.73 -21.58 17.59
CA TYR A 484 9.90 -21.64 16.71
C TYR A 484 9.84 -22.84 15.74
N ARG A 485 9.16 -23.93 16.13
CA ARG A 485 8.92 -25.09 15.26
C ARG A 485 8.14 -24.72 13.98
N LEU A 486 7.24 -23.73 14.04
CA LEU A 486 6.49 -23.25 12.88
C LEU A 486 7.39 -22.56 11.85
N LEU A 487 8.42 -21.85 12.31
CA LEU A 487 9.42 -21.25 11.43
C LEU A 487 10.21 -22.33 10.69
N THR A 488 10.65 -23.38 11.39
CA THR A 488 11.36 -24.51 10.77
C THR A 488 10.47 -25.27 9.79
N ARG A 489 9.20 -25.52 10.15
CA ARG A 489 8.22 -26.14 9.26
C ARG A 489 8.04 -25.34 7.97
N ARG A 490 7.88 -24.02 8.06
CA ARG A 490 7.78 -23.13 6.89
C ARG A 490 9.00 -23.26 5.98
N ARG A 491 10.22 -23.31 6.55
CA ARG A 491 11.45 -23.48 5.76
C ARG A 491 11.46 -24.80 5.00
N SER A 492 11.05 -25.88 5.64
CA SER A 492 10.95 -27.20 5.00
C SER A 492 9.88 -27.21 3.89
N GLU A 493 8.70 -26.65 4.14
CA GLU A 493 7.64 -26.53 3.13
C GLU A 493 8.14 -25.74 1.91
N GLN A 494 8.77 -24.58 2.11
CA GLN A 494 9.31 -23.78 1.00
C GLN A 494 10.37 -24.52 0.17
N GLN A 495 11.26 -25.28 0.82
CA GLN A 495 12.26 -26.07 0.11
C GLN A 495 11.61 -27.19 -0.72
N LYS A 496 10.64 -27.90 -0.14
CA LYS A 496 9.86 -28.94 -0.85
C LYS A 496 9.13 -28.34 -2.05
N THR A 497 8.44 -27.22 -1.86
CA THR A 497 7.72 -26.53 -2.94
C THR A 497 8.66 -26.03 -4.03
N ALA A 498 9.83 -25.48 -3.68
CA ALA A 498 10.82 -25.05 -4.67
C ALA A 498 11.35 -26.23 -5.50
N HIS A 499 11.61 -27.37 -4.85
CA HIS A 499 12.02 -28.60 -5.53
C HIS A 499 10.93 -29.14 -6.46
N GLN A 500 9.67 -29.17 -5.99
CA GLN A 500 8.51 -29.57 -6.79
C GLN A 500 8.30 -28.63 -7.99
N ARG A 501 8.42 -27.31 -7.80
CA ARG A 501 8.37 -26.32 -8.90
C ARG A 501 9.43 -26.59 -9.95
N HIS A 502 10.66 -26.86 -9.53
CA HIS A 502 11.75 -27.19 -10.46
C HIS A 502 11.49 -28.50 -11.22
N LYS A 503 10.98 -29.53 -10.55
CA LYS A 503 10.59 -30.80 -11.20
C LYS A 503 9.45 -30.58 -12.21
N ALA A 504 8.40 -29.85 -11.81
CA ALA A 504 7.26 -29.53 -12.65
C ALA A 504 7.68 -28.69 -13.88
N GLN A 505 8.58 -27.71 -13.71
CA GLN A 505 9.13 -26.92 -14.81
C GLN A 505 9.90 -27.79 -15.82
N LYS A 506 10.68 -28.76 -15.35
CA LYS A 506 11.37 -29.72 -16.24
C LYS A 506 10.40 -30.63 -16.99
N GLN A 507 9.22 -30.87 -16.42
CA GLN A 507 8.20 -31.76 -16.97
C GLN A 507 7.07 -31.01 -17.68
N SER A 508 7.20 -29.69 -17.89
CA SER A 508 6.14 -28.82 -18.43
C SER A 508 4.78 -28.97 -17.73
N ALA A 509 4.80 -29.31 -16.43
CA ALA A 509 3.60 -29.52 -15.61
C ALA A 509 3.21 -28.23 -14.86
N PRO A 510 1.96 -28.12 -14.36
CA PRO A 510 1.51 -26.99 -13.56
C PRO A 510 2.45 -26.74 -12.37
N ASN A 511 2.97 -25.51 -12.27
CA ASN A 511 3.98 -25.13 -11.27
C ASN A 511 3.41 -24.22 -10.15
N GLN A 512 2.08 -24.06 -10.13
CA GLN A 512 1.37 -23.28 -9.12
C GLN A 512 1.10 -24.14 -7.89
N PHE A 513 2.10 -24.22 -7.02
CA PHE A 513 1.92 -24.80 -5.69
C PHE A 513 1.54 -23.69 -4.72
N GLY A 514 0.36 -23.81 -4.11
CA GLY A 514 -0.12 -22.90 -3.07
C GLY A 514 0.85 -22.85 -1.89
N GLU A 515 1.15 -21.64 -1.41
CA GLU A 515 1.92 -21.46 -0.18
C GLU A 515 0.95 -21.45 1.00
N SER A 516 1.25 -22.25 2.03
CA SER A 516 0.48 -22.21 3.27
C SER A 516 0.51 -20.79 3.86
N GLU A 517 -0.62 -20.33 4.40
CA GLU A 517 -0.72 -19.05 5.14
C GLU A 517 0.17 -19.00 6.41
N LEU A 518 0.90 -20.09 6.69
CA LEU A 518 1.87 -20.24 7.76
C LEU A 518 2.91 -19.10 7.76
N GLY A 519 3.32 -18.63 6.60
CA GLY A 519 4.26 -17.51 6.50
C GLY A 519 3.73 -16.24 7.14
N GLN A 520 2.48 -15.87 6.83
CA GLN A 520 1.82 -14.71 7.43
C GLN A 520 1.57 -14.93 8.92
N HIS A 521 1.24 -16.16 9.32
CA HIS A 521 1.03 -16.48 10.72
C HIS A 521 2.30 -16.27 11.56
N VAL A 522 3.46 -16.73 11.10
CA VAL A 522 4.74 -16.51 11.81
C VAL A 522 5.09 -15.02 11.88
N ASP A 523 4.84 -14.24 10.83
CA ASP A 523 5.02 -12.77 10.86
C ASP A 523 4.17 -12.12 11.97
N ARG A 524 2.92 -12.55 12.12
CA ARG A 524 2.01 -12.06 13.18
C ARG A 524 2.50 -12.44 14.58
N LEU A 525 3.06 -13.64 14.75
CA LEU A 525 3.65 -14.09 16.03
C LEU A 525 4.88 -13.26 16.39
N LEU A 526 5.78 -13.02 15.43
CA LEU A 526 6.96 -12.16 15.63
C LEU A 526 6.56 -10.73 15.96
N ALA A 527 5.63 -10.14 15.21
CA ALA A 527 5.14 -8.81 15.49
C ALA A 527 4.53 -8.71 16.89
N LYS A 528 3.75 -9.72 17.31
CA LYS A 528 3.16 -9.78 18.65
C LYS A 528 4.24 -9.84 19.74
N SER A 529 5.29 -10.65 19.57
CA SER A 529 6.34 -10.78 20.60
C SER A 529 7.23 -9.55 20.68
N ILE A 530 7.63 -8.96 19.55
CA ILE A 530 8.41 -7.71 19.51
C ILE A 530 7.66 -6.59 20.24
N VAL A 531 6.37 -6.43 19.95
CA VAL A 531 5.53 -5.41 20.58
C VAL A 531 5.29 -5.69 22.06
N ALA A 532 5.19 -6.97 22.47
CA ALA A 532 5.10 -7.34 23.87
C ALA A 532 6.37 -6.98 24.66
N ILE A 533 7.54 -7.18 24.05
CA ILE A 533 8.84 -6.81 24.63
C ILE A 533 8.96 -5.29 24.74
N ALA A 534 8.63 -4.55 23.68
CA ALA A 534 8.57 -3.09 23.72
C ALA A 534 7.70 -2.60 24.90
N LYS A 535 6.53 -3.22 25.09
CA LYS A 535 5.64 -2.92 26.22
C LYS A 535 6.24 -3.27 27.58
N SER A 536 6.91 -4.41 27.73
CA SER A 536 7.47 -4.83 29.02
C SER A 536 8.58 -3.89 29.51
N TYR A 537 9.39 -3.38 28.58
CA TYR A 537 10.44 -2.40 28.86
C TYR A 537 9.94 -0.95 28.86
N LYS A 538 8.63 -0.73 28.68
CA LYS A 538 8.03 0.60 28.53
C LYS A 538 8.79 1.45 27.49
N SER A 539 9.23 0.87 26.37
CA SER A 539 9.98 1.60 25.35
C SER A 539 9.16 2.72 24.73
N GLY A 540 9.75 3.90 24.53
CA GLY A 540 9.10 5.02 23.83
C GLY A 540 8.79 4.70 22.37
N SER A 541 9.67 3.96 21.69
CA SER A 541 9.49 3.58 20.29
C SER A 541 10.16 2.26 19.91
N ILE A 542 9.78 1.76 18.72
CA ILE A 542 10.43 0.64 18.04
C ILE A 542 11.09 1.19 16.78
N ALA A 543 12.41 1.06 16.70
CA ALA A 543 13.21 1.44 15.53
C ALA A 543 13.30 0.27 14.54
N ILE A 544 12.86 0.49 13.30
CA ILE A 544 12.86 -0.50 12.22
C ILE A 544 13.79 -0.08 11.08
N PRO A 545 14.39 -1.03 10.34
CA PRO A 545 15.30 -0.72 9.26
C PRO A 545 14.56 -0.28 7.99
N LYS A 546 15.13 0.68 7.26
CA LYS A 546 14.59 1.15 5.96
C LYS A 546 14.60 0.04 4.92
N LEU A 547 13.45 -0.17 4.25
CA LEU A 547 13.26 -1.24 3.25
C LEU A 547 14.23 -1.17 2.06
N GLY A 548 14.59 0.04 1.62
CA GLY A 548 15.51 0.24 0.48
C GLY A 548 16.88 -0.40 0.70
N THR A 549 17.37 -0.43 1.94
CA THR A 549 18.69 -0.95 2.31
C THR A 549 18.69 -2.47 2.50
N ILE A 550 17.53 -3.12 2.65
CA ILE A 550 17.45 -4.55 2.97
C ILE A 550 18.06 -5.42 1.86
N ARG A 551 17.90 -5.04 0.59
CA ARG A 551 18.49 -5.79 -0.53
C ARG A 551 20.01 -5.79 -0.46
N GLU A 552 20.60 -4.65 -0.16
CA GLU A 552 22.06 -4.48 -0.01
C GLU A 552 22.57 -5.21 1.22
N ILE A 553 21.85 -5.16 2.35
CA ILE A 553 22.18 -5.91 3.58
C ILE A 553 22.20 -7.41 3.31
N VAL A 554 21.17 -7.92 2.65
CA VAL A 554 21.05 -9.32 2.24
C VAL A 554 22.19 -9.70 1.29
N GLU A 555 22.49 -8.86 0.31
CA GLU A 555 23.57 -9.13 -0.63
C GLU A 555 24.95 -9.13 0.03
N ALA A 556 25.20 -8.19 0.95
CA ALA A 556 26.42 -8.12 1.74
C ALA A 556 26.59 -9.38 2.63
N GLU A 557 25.51 -9.85 3.28
CA GLU A 557 25.57 -11.08 4.09
C GLU A 557 25.89 -12.32 3.22
N ILE A 558 25.32 -12.40 2.02
CA ILE A 558 25.60 -13.49 1.08
C ILE A 558 27.06 -13.45 0.62
N LYS A 559 27.58 -12.27 0.27
CA LYS A 559 28.97 -12.09 -0.18
C LYS A 559 29.97 -12.42 0.94
N ALA A 560 29.75 -11.89 2.14
CA ALA A 560 30.60 -12.18 3.30
C ALA A 560 30.66 -13.70 3.61
N LYS A 561 29.51 -14.40 3.55
CA LYS A 561 29.48 -15.87 3.73
C LYS A 561 30.15 -16.62 2.57
N ALA A 562 30.08 -16.10 1.35
CA ALA A 562 30.75 -16.69 0.20
C ALA A 562 32.28 -16.54 0.31
N GLU A 563 32.75 -15.36 0.68
CA GLU A 563 34.17 -15.07 0.94
C GLU A 563 34.71 -15.94 2.08
N GLN A 564 33.95 -16.09 3.17
CA GLN A 564 34.36 -16.94 4.29
C GLN A 564 34.48 -18.43 3.90
N LYS A 565 33.60 -18.92 3.01
CA LYS A 565 33.63 -20.32 2.57
C LYS A 565 34.64 -20.60 1.47
N CYS A 566 34.88 -19.63 0.60
CA CYS A 566 35.81 -19.74 -0.52
C CYS A 566 36.74 -18.53 -0.55
N PRO A 567 37.71 -18.43 0.37
CA PRO A 567 38.65 -17.31 0.40
C PRO A 567 39.44 -17.24 -0.90
N GLY A 568 39.57 -16.05 -1.50
CA GLY A 568 40.37 -15.81 -2.71
C GLY A 568 39.83 -16.39 -4.03
N TYR A 569 38.84 -17.29 -4.02
CA TYR A 569 38.30 -17.91 -5.24
C TYR A 569 36.97 -17.27 -5.69
N VAL A 570 37.07 -16.25 -6.54
CA VAL A 570 35.93 -15.39 -6.96
C VAL A 570 34.80 -16.17 -7.64
N GLU A 571 35.10 -17.11 -8.55
CA GLU A 571 34.06 -17.91 -9.21
C GLU A 571 33.35 -18.86 -8.23
N GLY A 572 34.10 -19.45 -7.29
CA GLY A 572 33.54 -20.26 -6.21
C GLY A 572 32.62 -19.44 -5.30
N GLN A 573 33.04 -18.22 -4.95
CA GLN A 573 32.21 -17.29 -4.18
C GLN A 573 30.92 -16.95 -4.93
N GLN A 574 30.96 -16.68 -6.24
CA GLN A 574 29.77 -16.39 -7.04
C GLN A 574 28.82 -17.59 -7.14
N LYS A 575 29.37 -18.79 -7.38
CA LYS A 575 28.60 -20.04 -7.44
C LYS A 575 27.93 -20.34 -6.10
N TYR A 576 28.69 -20.21 -5.01
CA TYR A 576 28.18 -20.36 -3.66
C TYR A 576 27.12 -19.30 -3.35
N ALA A 577 27.35 -18.02 -3.65
CA ALA A 577 26.39 -16.95 -3.44
C ALA A 577 25.07 -17.20 -4.18
N LYS A 578 25.13 -17.72 -5.41
CA LYS A 578 23.94 -18.08 -6.20
C LYS A 578 23.16 -19.24 -5.57
N GLN A 579 23.86 -20.30 -5.17
CA GLN A 579 23.25 -21.46 -4.49
C GLN A 579 22.68 -21.07 -3.13
N TYR A 580 23.42 -20.29 -2.36
CA TYR A 580 23.03 -19.80 -1.04
C TYR A 580 21.82 -18.86 -1.13
N ARG A 581 21.77 -17.98 -2.13
CA ARG A 581 20.59 -17.14 -2.39
C ARG A 581 19.35 -17.97 -2.75
N ALA A 582 19.53 -19.10 -3.42
CA ALA A 582 18.43 -20.00 -3.75
C ALA A 582 18.00 -20.88 -2.55
N SER A 583 18.94 -21.23 -1.66
CA SER A 583 18.69 -22.10 -0.51
C SER A 583 18.19 -21.36 0.73
N VAL A 584 18.52 -20.07 0.87
CA VAL A 584 18.08 -19.26 2.00
C VAL A 584 16.77 -18.53 1.71
N HIS A 585 15.99 -18.42 2.78
CA HIS A 585 14.62 -17.96 2.86
C HIS A 585 14.27 -16.73 2.00
N ARG A 586 13.17 -16.79 1.23
CA ARG A 586 12.53 -15.64 0.57
C ARG A 586 11.58 -14.93 1.54
N TRP A 587 12.10 -14.16 2.50
CA TRP A 587 11.25 -13.46 3.48
C TRP A 587 10.71 -12.19 2.87
N SER A 588 9.41 -11.95 3.07
CA SER A 588 8.84 -10.65 2.77
C SER A 588 9.03 -9.75 4.00
N TYR A 589 10.16 -9.05 4.05
CA TYR A 589 10.48 -8.15 5.15
C TYR A 589 9.52 -6.96 5.23
N GLY A 590 8.97 -6.52 4.10
CA GLY A 590 7.87 -5.56 4.06
C GLY A 590 6.66 -6.05 4.85
N ARG A 591 6.21 -7.29 4.61
CA ARG A 591 5.07 -7.88 5.32
C ARG A 591 5.31 -8.00 6.84
N LEU A 592 6.53 -8.34 7.26
CA LEU A 592 6.89 -8.38 8.68
C LEU A 592 6.85 -6.98 9.30
N ILE A 593 7.49 -5.99 8.67
CA ILE A 593 7.50 -4.59 9.12
C ILE A 593 6.08 -4.04 9.20
N ASP A 594 5.24 -4.30 8.21
CA ASP A 594 3.83 -3.89 8.21
C ASP A 594 3.06 -4.54 9.37
N SER A 595 3.33 -5.81 9.65
CA SER A 595 2.75 -6.52 10.80
C SER A 595 3.17 -5.87 12.12
N ILE A 596 4.45 -5.52 12.29
CA ILE A 596 4.96 -4.82 13.48
C ILE A 596 4.30 -3.45 13.62
N ARG A 597 4.30 -2.63 12.57
CA ARG A 597 3.64 -1.32 12.54
C ARG A 597 2.16 -1.43 12.94
N SER A 598 1.46 -2.40 12.37
CA SER A 598 0.03 -2.60 12.67
C SER A 598 -0.24 -2.94 14.14
N GLN A 599 0.67 -3.67 14.81
CA GLN A 599 0.53 -4.04 16.21
C GLN A 599 0.98 -2.92 17.15
N ALA A 600 2.09 -2.26 16.85
CA ALA A 600 2.59 -1.12 17.62
C ALA A 600 1.57 0.02 17.67
N ILE A 601 0.97 0.36 16.52
CA ILE A 601 -0.06 1.42 16.43
C ILE A 601 -1.29 1.10 17.27
N LYS A 602 -1.69 -0.17 17.38
CA LYS A 602 -2.84 -0.57 18.25
C LYS A 602 -2.58 -0.31 19.72
N LEU A 603 -1.30 -0.32 20.14
CA LEU A 603 -0.90 -0.02 21.51
C LEU A 603 -0.47 1.44 21.70
N GLY A 604 -0.33 2.23 20.64
CA GLY A 604 0.19 3.59 20.71
C GLY A 604 1.70 3.68 20.87
N ILE A 605 2.46 2.64 20.50
CA ILE A 605 3.93 2.67 20.50
C ILE A 605 4.41 3.31 19.20
N ALA A 606 5.30 4.29 19.29
CA ALA A 606 5.86 4.97 18.13
C ALA A 606 6.76 4.04 17.29
N ILE A 607 6.78 4.24 15.97
CA ILE A 607 7.66 3.54 15.05
C ILE A 607 8.61 4.57 14.44
N GLU A 608 9.90 4.27 14.45
CA GLU A 608 10.95 5.09 13.85
C GLU A 608 11.70 4.30 12.78
N GLU A 609 12.14 4.95 11.72
CA GLU A 609 12.89 4.31 10.64
C GLU A 609 14.34 4.76 10.61
N ALA A 610 15.27 3.80 10.69
CA ALA A 610 16.70 4.08 10.63
C ALA A 610 17.43 3.18 9.62
N LYS A 611 18.64 3.56 9.24
CA LYS A 611 19.49 2.74 8.37
C LYS A 611 20.16 1.66 9.22
N GLN A 612 20.04 0.40 8.79
CA GLN A 612 20.76 -0.70 9.43
C GLN A 612 22.20 -0.80 8.86
N PRO A 613 23.22 -0.99 9.70
CA PRO A 613 24.59 -1.21 9.24
C PRO A 613 24.73 -2.46 8.36
N LEU A 614 25.66 -2.42 7.39
CA LEU A 614 25.94 -3.54 6.49
C LEU A 614 26.75 -4.64 7.18
N ALA A 615 27.74 -4.26 8.00
CA ALA A 615 28.64 -5.16 8.73
C ALA A 615 28.24 -5.28 10.22
N GLY A 616 28.79 -6.28 10.91
CA GLY A 616 28.55 -6.52 12.35
C GLY A 616 27.54 -7.64 12.66
N LYS A 617 27.46 -8.03 13.93
CA LYS A 617 26.50 -9.04 14.40
C LYS A 617 25.07 -8.46 14.37
N LEU A 618 24.07 -9.33 14.26
CA LEU A 618 22.67 -8.87 14.20
C LEU A 618 22.21 -8.13 15.47
N GLU A 619 22.77 -8.47 16.63
CA GLU A 619 22.48 -7.79 17.90
C GLU A 619 23.06 -6.36 17.92
N GLU A 620 24.32 -6.22 17.48
CA GLU A 620 24.97 -4.91 17.31
C GLU A 620 24.22 -4.05 16.28
N LYS A 621 23.85 -4.64 15.13
CA LYS A 621 23.03 -3.98 14.11
C LYS A 621 21.70 -3.49 14.67
N ALA A 622 21.06 -4.27 15.55
CA ALA A 622 19.79 -3.88 16.16
C ALA A 622 19.98 -2.70 17.11
N ARG A 623 21.05 -2.72 17.93
CA ARG A 623 21.43 -1.58 18.79
C ARG A 623 21.70 -0.33 17.95
N ASP A 624 22.50 -0.45 16.90
CA ASP A 624 22.89 0.70 16.08
C ASP A 624 21.69 1.30 15.32
N VAL A 625 20.70 0.48 14.95
CA VAL A 625 19.41 0.95 14.42
C VAL A 625 18.65 1.79 15.47
N ALA A 626 18.65 1.36 16.75
CA ALA A 626 18.03 2.13 17.83
C ALA A 626 18.74 3.47 18.07
N ILE A 627 20.09 3.46 18.10
CA ILE A 627 20.91 4.66 18.26
C ILE A 627 20.65 5.65 17.13
N ALA A 628 20.71 5.18 15.88
CA ALA A 628 20.49 6.02 14.71
C ALA A 628 19.07 6.62 14.68
N ALA A 629 18.05 5.87 15.12
CA ALA A 629 16.69 6.38 15.23
C ALA A 629 16.59 7.47 16.31
N TYR A 630 17.20 7.26 17.48
CA TYR A 630 17.21 8.26 18.56
C TYR A 630 17.90 9.56 18.15
N GLN A 631 19.08 9.47 17.53
CA GLN A 631 19.84 10.62 17.05
C GLN A 631 19.09 11.41 15.97
N ALA A 632 18.25 10.73 15.17
CA ALA A 632 17.41 11.38 14.19
C ALA A 632 16.24 12.18 14.81
N ARG A 633 16.01 12.11 16.13
CA ARG A 633 15.02 12.97 16.82
C ARG A 633 15.55 14.36 17.13
N SER A 634 16.87 14.51 17.25
CA SER A 634 17.55 15.77 17.57
C SER A 634 17.92 16.60 16.33
N ASN A 635 17.77 16.03 15.14
CA ASN A 635 17.90 16.70 13.84
C ASN A 635 16.50 16.91 13.24
#